data_AF-A0A183DGU7-F1
#
_entry.id   AF-A0A183DGU7-F1
#
_cell.length_a   1.000
_cell.length_b   1.000
_cell.length_c   1.000
_cell.angle_alpha   90.00
_cell.angle_beta   90.00
_cell.angle_gamma   90.00
#
_symmetry.space_group_name_H-M   'P 1'
#
loop_
_entity.id
_entity.type
_entity.pdbx_description
1 polymer ?
#
loop_
_entity_poly.entity_id
_entity_poly.type
_entity_poly.pdbx_seq_one_letter_code
_entity_poly.pdbx_strand_id
1 'polypeptide(L)' 'MGNQARYTHRLFLKHTSLEQAFNALDANGFRLMTASAHGPSIQRDPVRVDEERFMHYTQFVFERR' A
#
# COMPACT_ATOMS: atom_id res chain seq x y z
N MET A 1 -3.56 -29.60 6.35
CA MET A 1 -3.27 -28.75 5.17
C MET A 1 -3.79 -27.37 5.49
N GLY A 2 -2.89 -26.45 5.87
CA GLY A 2 -3.23 -25.18 6.51
C GLY A 2 -4.11 -24.30 5.62
N ASN A 3 -5.16 -23.76 6.23
CA ASN A 3 -6.08 -22.80 5.65
C ASN A 3 -5.32 -21.48 5.34
N GLN A 4 -4.55 -21.46 4.26
CA GLN A 4 -3.93 -20.21 3.80
C GLN A 4 -5.08 -19.26 3.46
N ALA A 5 -5.16 -18.14 4.17
CA ALA A 5 -6.16 -17.13 3.90
C ALA A 5 -6.06 -16.72 2.44
N ARG A 6 -7.12 -16.97 1.65
CA ARG A 6 -7.16 -16.72 0.21
C ARG A 6 -6.79 -15.27 -0.16
N TYR A 7 -7.11 -14.34 0.74
CA TYR A 7 -6.77 -12.92 0.64
C TYR A 7 -6.40 -12.36 2.01
N THR A 8 -5.46 -11.41 2.05
CA THR A 8 -5.03 -10.74 3.27
C THR A 8 -4.55 -9.32 2.97
N HIS A 9 -4.77 -8.41 3.93
CA HIS A 9 -4.22 -7.04 3.91
C HIS A 9 -3.16 -6.84 5.01
N ARG A 10 -2.75 -7.92 5.70
CA ARG A 10 -1.90 -7.86 6.90
C ARG A 10 -0.44 -8.25 6.67
N LEU A 11 -0.04 -8.48 5.41
CA LEU A 11 1.35 -8.77 5.07
C LEU A 11 2.13 -7.47 4.84
N PHE A 12 3.43 -7.52 5.13
CA PHE A 12 4.35 -6.41 4.92
C PHE A 12 5.72 -6.94 4.45
N LEU A 13 6.51 -6.08 3.83
CA LEU A 13 7.88 -6.40 3.39
C LEU A 13 8.88 -6.13 4.51
N LYS A 14 9.96 -6.92 4.57
CA LYS A 14 11.03 -6.74 5.57
C LYS A 14 11.96 -5.56 5.27
N HIS A 15 11.98 -5.09 4.03
CA HIS A 15 12.75 -3.93 3.60
C HIS A 15 11.83 -2.76 3.29
N THR A 16 12.39 -1.56 3.20
CA THR A 16 11.66 -0.30 2.98
C THR A 16 11.82 0.28 1.58
N SER A 17 12.65 -0.30 0.70
CA SER A 17 12.78 0.16 -0.70
C SER A 17 11.58 -0.26 -1.54
N LEU A 18 10.88 0.72 -2.13
CA LEU A 18 9.76 0.48 -3.04
C LEU A 18 10.24 -0.05 -4.39
N GLU A 19 11.34 0.49 -4.91
CA GLU A 19 11.93 0.10 -6.19
C GLU A 19 12.30 -1.37 -6.19
N GLN A 20 12.85 -1.88 -5.08
CA GLN A 20 13.13 -3.29 -4.91
C GLN A 20 11.85 -4.15 -4.97
N ALA A 21 10.76 -3.69 -4.34
CA ALA A 21 9.48 -4.39 -4.39
C ALA A 21 8.89 -4.40 -5.81
N PHE A 22 8.99 -3.27 -6.52
CA PHE A 22 8.49 -3.13 -7.89
C PHE A 22 9.28 -4.00 -8.87
N ASN A 23 10.61 -4.01 -8.76
CA ASN A 23 11.46 -4.88 -9.57
C ASN A 23 11.14 -6.37 -9.33
N ALA A 24 10.86 -6.76 -8.09
CA ALA A 24 10.46 -8.13 -7.77
C ALA A 24 9.09 -8.51 -8.38
N LEU A 25 8.13 -7.58 -8.37
CA LEU A 25 6.82 -7.77 -9.01
C LEU A 25 6.95 -7.90 -10.53
N ASP A 26 7.72 -7.00 -11.17
CA ASP A 26 7.97 -7.02 -12.61
C ASP A 26 8.65 -8.32 -13.06
N ALA A 27 9.69 -8.75 -12.33
CA ALA A 27 10.37 -10.03 -12.57
C ALA A 27 9.45 -11.26 -12.46
N ASN A 28 8.30 -11.14 -11.78
CA ASN A 28 7.28 -12.19 -11.63
C ASN A 28 6.06 -12.01 -12.56
N GLY A 29 6.14 -11.09 -13.52
CA GLY A 29 5.13 -10.87 -14.55
C GLY A 29 3.96 -9.97 -14.13
N PHE A 30 4.07 -9.29 -12.98
CA PHE A 30 3.06 -8.31 -12.58
C PHE A 30 3.33 -6.95 -13.26
N ARG A 31 2.26 -6.24 -13.61
CA ARG A 31 2.32 -4.88 -14.18
C ARG A 31 1.58 -3.90 -13.29
N LEU A 32 2.13 -2.69 -13.18
CA LEU A 32 1.48 -1.59 -12.47
C LEU A 32 0.24 -1.14 -13.24
N MET A 33 -0.92 -1.18 -12.60
CA MET A 33 -2.20 -0.79 -13.18
C MET A 33 -2.60 0.63 -12.77
N THR A 34 -2.41 0.98 -11.49
CA THR A 34 -2.75 2.30 -10.98
C THR A 34 -1.94 2.62 -9.72
N ALA A 35 -1.76 3.91 -9.48
CA ALA A 35 -1.18 4.46 -8.26
C ALA A 35 -2.09 5.56 -7.74
N SER A 36 -2.30 5.60 -6.42
CA SER A 36 -3.14 6.60 -5.77
C SER A 36 -2.47 7.05 -4.49
N ALA A 37 -2.46 8.36 -4.26
CA ALA A 37 -2.02 8.95 -3.01
C ALA A 37 -3.23 9.55 -2.31
N HIS A 38 -3.40 9.20 -1.03
CA HIS A 38 -4.41 9.79 -0.15
C HIS A 38 -3.70 10.74 0.80
N GLY A 39 -4.12 12.00 0.74
CA GLY A 39 -3.69 13.03 1.68
C GLY A 39 -4.67 13.14 2.85
N PRO A 40 -4.23 13.77 3.94
CA PRO A 40 -5.07 14.00 5.11
C PRO A 40 -6.28 14.88 4.75
N SER A 41 -7.44 14.55 5.31
CA SER A 41 -8.65 15.34 5.10
C SER A 41 -8.52 16.70 5.81
N ILE A 42 -8.98 17.77 5.17
CA ILE A 42 -8.93 19.14 5.73
C ILE A 42 -10.06 19.35 6.78
N GLN A 43 -10.87 18.32 7.08
CA GLN A 43 -11.93 18.43 8.07
C GLN A 43 -11.32 18.53 9.47
N ARG A 44 -11.39 19.74 10.03
CA ARG A 44 -10.84 20.12 11.33
C ARG A 44 -11.75 19.61 12.45
N ASP A 45 -11.66 18.34 12.79
CA ASP A 45 -12.19 17.86 14.07
C ASP A 45 -11.14 18.15 15.17
N PRO A 46 -11.39 19.08 16.11
CA PRO A 46 -10.40 19.56 17.08
C PRO A 46 -9.82 18.47 18.00
N VAL A 47 -10.40 17.27 18.02
CA VAL A 47 -9.92 16.12 18.82
C VAL A 47 -9.00 15.18 18.01
N ARG A 48 -9.07 15.17 16.66
CA ARG A 48 -8.30 14.25 15.78
C ARG A 48 -7.10 14.89 15.08
N VAL A 49 -6.84 16.17 15.37
CA VAL A 49 -6.01 17.02 14.51
C VAL A 49 -4.54 16.59 14.43
N ASP A 50 -3.95 15.91 15.42
CA ASP A 50 -2.49 15.70 15.44
C ASP A 50 -2.00 14.46 14.71
N GLU A 51 -2.70 13.33 14.77
CA GLU A 51 -2.26 12.11 14.09
C GLU A 51 -2.63 12.10 12.60
N GLU A 52 -3.83 12.57 12.26
CA GLU A 52 -4.33 12.54 10.89
C GLU A 52 -3.66 13.61 10.01
N ARG A 53 -3.09 14.70 10.57
CA ARG A 53 -2.53 15.83 9.80
C ARG A 53 -1.36 15.47 8.88
N PHE A 54 -0.67 14.36 9.15
CA PHE A 54 0.52 13.95 8.41
C PHE A 54 0.41 12.55 7.81
N MET A 55 -0.78 11.93 7.89
CA MET A 55 -1.02 10.61 7.32
C MET A 55 -1.19 10.70 5.81
N HIS A 56 -0.08 10.59 5.10
CA HIS A 56 -0.05 10.33 3.68
C HIS A 56 0.00 8.83 3.43
N TYR A 57 -0.98 8.29 2.70
CA TYR A 57 -1.00 6.89 2.33
C TYR A 57 -0.95 6.75 0.80
N THR A 58 0.10 6.12 0.30
CA THR A 58 0.25 5.81 -1.13
C THR A 58 0.02 4.33 -1.35
N GLN A 59 -0.79 4.01 -2.35
CA GLN A 59 -1.06 2.65 -2.80
C GLN A 59 -0.68 2.46 -4.27
N PHE A 60 -0.16 1.28 -4.58
CA PHE A 60 0.20 0.84 -5.92
C PHE A 60 -0.48 -0.50 -6.19
N VAL A 61 -1.25 -0.58 -7.28
CA VAL A 61 -2.01 -1.78 -7.64
C VAL A 61 -1.33 -2.47 -8.81
N PHE A 62 -1.05 -3.76 -8.65
CA PHE A 62 -0.40 -4.59 -9.65
C PHE A 62 -1.33 -5.74 -10.08
N GLU A 63 -1.30 -6.06 -11.38
CA GLU A 63 -2.04 -7.19 -11.96
C GLU A 63 -1.08 -8.11 -12.72
N ARG A 64 -1.35 -9.41 -12.70
CA ARG A 64 -0.72 -10.39 -13.60
C ARG A 64 -1.82 -11.10 -14.37
N ARG A 65 -1.73 -11.08 -15.70
CA ARG A 65 -2.62 -11.83 -16.61
C ARG A 65 -2.16 -13.28 -16.74
#